data_AF-A0A8J3HWY0-F1
#
_entry.id   AF-A0A8J3HWY0-F1
#
_cell.length_a   1.000
_cell.length_b   1.000
_cell.length_c   1.000
_cell.angle_alpha   90.00
_cell.angle_beta   90.00
_cell.angle_gamma   90.00
#
_symmetry.space_group_name_H-M   'P 1'
#
loop_
_entity.id
_entity.type
_entity.pdbx_description
1 polymer ?
#
loop_
_entity_poly.entity_id
_entity_poly.type
_entity_poly.pdbx_seq_one_letter_code
_entity_poly.pdbx_strand_id
1 'polypeptide(L)'
;MPERIAGPIEPDTQMTSDIKESDHNLTRSTLVSNEQKAQTIIIWTPRFMVTFALIAIIWLSAASLITQSWQNNLPLAYPASKILLIETILVFLAWCIFTAKMRAGWLRLGAIFGCAWGTLSLLNFSLQTFVPHLDSALISYLTTMPAILLLGSYTCLSAHRTALRRWDSYCIALLPLLAILIVLGIYLLSPADARSSEAIESWIGLAANSLGVSLWWLRPSCWKAQPGVSVLFGFASLLALLLSIPNFISGSSIFFLPQVALLCLLLGLFRIGQGEWRQARP
;
A
#
# COMPACT_ATOMS: atom_id res chain seq x y z
N MET A 1 -94.54 -4.43 -12.89
CA MET A 1 -94.07 -4.06 -11.53
C MET A 1 -94.34 -5.25 -10.62
N PRO A 2 -93.42 -5.63 -9.72
CA PRO A 2 -92.00 -5.24 -9.67
C PRO A 2 -91.25 -5.88 -10.89
N GLU A 3 -89.97 -6.31 -10.95
CA GLU A 3 -88.82 -6.28 -10.03
C GLU A 3 -87.50 -6.31 -10.84
N ARG A 4 -86.33 -6.07 -10.23
CA ARG A 4 -85.00 -6.32 -10.85
C ARG A 4 -83.96 -6.71 -9.79
N ILE A 5 -83.42 -7.93 -9.84
CA ILE A 5 -82.32 -8.38 -8.97
C ILE A 5 -81.08 -8.71 -9.81
N ALA A 6 -79.99 -7.98 -9.56
CA ALA A 6 -78.68 -8.27 -10.14
C ALA A 6 -77.85 -9.12 -9.15
N GLY A 7 -77.17 -10.15 -9.66
CA GLY A 7 -76.15 -10.88 -8.90
C GLY A 7 -74.83 -10.11 -8.81
N PRO A 8 -73.98 -10.37 -7.80
CA PRO A 8 -72.70 -9.71 -7.64
C PRO A 8 -71.65 -10.22 -8.65
N ILE A 9 -70.71 -9.34 -9.00
CA ILE A 9 -69.54 -9.66 -9.83
C ILE A 9 -68.37 -9.95 -8.87
N GLU A 10 -67.73 -11.11 -8.99
CA GLU A 10 -66.46 -11.39 -8.33
C GLU A 10 -65.29 -10.67 -9.04
N PRO A 11 -64.34 -10.06 -8.30
CA PRO A 11 -63.12 -9.53 -8.88
C PRO A 11 -62.00 -10.59 -8.91
N ASP A 12 -61.49 -10.90 -10.11
CA ASP A 12 -60.35 -11.79 -10.34
C ASP A 12 -59.11 -11.39 -9.52
N THR A 13 -58.86 -12.11 -8.43
CA THR A 13 -57.74 -11.86 -7.51
C THR A 13 -56.62 -12.89 -7.71
N GLN A 14 -56.11 -13.03 -8.94
CA GLN A 14 -54.98 -13.92 -9.27
C GLN A 14 -53.86 -13.26 -10.10
N MET A 15 -53.98 -12.00 -10.52
CA MET A 15 -52.99 -11.39 -11.44
C MET A 15 -51.80 -10.66 -10.77
N THR A 16 -51.66 -10.75 -9.44
CA THR A 16 -50.68 -9.94 -8.65
C THR A 16 -49.59 -10.75 -7.93
N SER A 17 -49.60 -12.08 -7.98
CA SER A 17 -48.50 -12.92 -7.48
C SER A 17 -47.30 -12.93 -8.42
N ASP A 18 -47.54 -13.20 -9.70
CA ASP A 18 -46.50 -13.60 -10.66
C ASP A 18 -45.56 -12.43 -11.03
N ILE A 19 -46.08 -11.20 -10.98
CA ILE A 19 -45.29 -9.98 -11.25
C ILE A 19 -44.19 -9.81 -10.18
N LYS A 20 -44.48 -10.09 -8.90
CA LYS A 20 -43.51 -9.95 -7.80
C LYS A 20 -42.41 -11.01 -7.85
N GLU A 21 -42.73 -12.23 -8.29
CA GLU A 21 -41.75 -13.31 -8.40
C GLU A 21 -40.82 -13.12 -9.62
N SER A 22 -41.35 -12.58 -10.73
CA SER A 22 -40.56 -12.17 -11.89
C SER A 22 -39.55 -11.07 -11.52
N ASP A 23 -39.97 -10.00 -10.84
CA ASP A 23 -39.08 -8.91 -10.42
C ASP A 23 -38.00 -9.36 -9.42
N HIS A 24 -38.35 -10.24 -8.47
CA HIS A 24 -37.35 -10.80 -7.55
C HIS A 24 -36.32 -11.66 -8.27
N ASN A 25 -36.73 -12.48 -9.25
CA ASN A 25 -35.80 -13.30 -10.02
C ASN A 25 -34.98 -12.49 -11.03
N LEU A 26 -35.53 -11.44 -11.63
CA LEU A 26 -34.79 -10.51 -12.49
C LEU A 26 -33.76 -9.69 -11.70
N THR A 27 -34.12 -9.22 -10.50
CA THR A 27 -33.20 -8.52 -9.58
C THR A 27 -32.12 -9.46 -9.06
N ARG A 28 -32.46 -10.72 -8.76
CA ARG A 28 -31.48 -11.74 -8.34
C ARG A 28 -30.54 -12.14 -9.48
N SER A 29 -31.04 -12.26 -10.70
CA SER A 29 -30.25 -12.55 -11.91
C SER A 29 -29.32 -11.38 -12.27
N THR A 30 -29.75 -10.13 -12.12
CA THR A 30 -28.89 -8.95 -12.33
C THR A 30 -27.89 -8.73 -11.20
N LEU A 31 -28.20 -9.09 -9.95
CA LEU A 31 -27.23 -9.11 -8.85
C LEU A 31 -26.18 -10.22 -9.06
N VAL A 32 -26.61 -11.46 -9.33
CA VAL A 32 -25.70 -12.60 -9.58
C VAL A 32 -24.85 -12.36 -10.83
N SER A 33 -25.41 -11.84 -11.93
CA SER A 33 -24.60 -11.53 -13.13
C SER A 33 -23.65 -10.34 -12.92
N ASN A 34 -23.96 -9.37 -12.07
CA ASN A 34 -23.00 -8.31 -11.71
C ASN A 34 -21.90 -8.82 -10.77
N GLU A 35 -22.20 -9.71 -9.81
CA GLU A 35 -21.17 -10.40 -9.02
C GLU A 35 -20.31 -11.32 -9.89
N GLN A 36 -20.90 -12.02 -10.87
CA GLN A 36 -20.20 -12.93 -11.78
C GLN A 36 -19.45 -12.19 -12.90
N LYS A 37 -19.79 -10.93 -13.18
CA LYS A 37 -19.02 -10.00 -14.03
C LYS A 37 -17.83 -9.38 -13.31
N ALA A 38 -17.66 -9.62 -12.01
CA ALA A 38 -16.34 -9.59 -11.38
C ALA A 38 -15.52 -10.79 -11.88
N GLN A 39 -15.13 -10.74 -13.17
CA GLN A 39 -14.34 -11.75 -13.85
C GLN A 39 -13.19 -12.18 -12.93
N THR A 40 -13.06 -13.50 -12.74
CA THR A 40 -11.91 -14.13 -12.11
C THR A 40 -10.70 -13.98 -13.03
N ILE A 41 -10.15 -12.77 -13.07
CA ILE A 41 -8.93 -12.45 -13.80
C ILE A 41 -7.84 -13.33 -13.18
N ILE A 42 -7.38 -14.31 -13.94
CA ILE A 42 -6.28 -15.18 -13.53
C ILE A 42 -4.99 -14.34 -13.58
N ILE A 43 -4.74 -13.61 -12.48
CA ILE A 43 -3.61 -12.68 -12.35
C ILE A 43 -2.28 -13.45 -12.29
N TRP A 44 -2.31 -14.76 -12.05
CA TRP A 44 -1.13 -15.63 -12.07
C TRP A 44 -1.03 -16.41 -13.38
N THR A 45 -0.62 -15.73 -14.47
CA THR A 45 -0.14 -16.44 -15.66
C THR A 45 1.30 -16.92 -15.44
N PRO A 46 1.69 -18.15 -15.88
CA PRO A 46 3.03 -18.70 -15.64
C PRO A 46 4.18 -17.77 -16.06
N ARG A 47 4.04 -17.08 -17.20
CA ARG A 47 5.01 -16.07 -17.67
C ARG A 47 5.26 -14.96 -16.63
N PHE A 48 4.21 -14.47 -15.96
CA PHE A 48 4.35 -13.45 -14.91
C PHE A 48 5.02 -14.02 -13.66
N MET A 49 4.68 -15.25 -13.24
CA MET A 49 5.35 -15.91 -12.11
C MET A 49 6.86 -16.03 -12.35
N VAL A 50 7.25 -16.46 -13.55
CA VAL A 50 8.66 -16.57 -13.94
C VAL A 50 9.34 -15.20 -13.98
N THR A 51 8.77 -14.18 -14.64
CA THR A 51 9.36 -12.83 -14.66
C THR A 51 9.47 -12.22 -13.27
N PHE A 52 8.45 -12.37 -12.42
CA PHE A 52 8.43 -11.88 -11.05
C PHE A 52 9.51 -12.55 -10.20
N ALA A 53 9.63 -13.87 -10.29
CA ALA A 53 10.67 -14.63 -9.59
C ALA A 53 12.08 -14.28 -10.09
N LEU A 54 12.28 -14.14 -11.41
CA LEU A 54 13.57 -13.74 -11.98
C LEU A 54 14.00 -12.35 -11.51
N ILE A 55 13.09 -11.36 -11.51
CA ILE A 55 13.39 -10.02 -10.98
C ILE A 55 13.78 -10.10 -9.51
N ALA A 56 13.03 -10.84 -8.69
CA ALA A 56 13.34 -11.02 -7.27
C ALA A 56 14.70 -11.70 -7.04
N ILE A 57 15.01 -12.79 -7.77
CA ILE A 57 16.27 -13.53 -7.65
C ILE A 57 17.45 -12.66 -8.10
N ILE A 58 17.34 -11.96 -9.24
CA ILE A 58 18.40 -11.08 -9.75
C ILE A 58 18.67 -9.93 -8.76
N TRP A 59 17.62 -9.28 -8.25
CA TRP A 59 17.75 -8.20 -7.28
C TRP A 59 18.34 -8.68 -5.96
N LEU A 60 17.86 -9.78 -5.38
CA LEU A 60 18.39 -10.32 -4.12
C LEU A 60 19.84 -10.81 -4.28
N SER A 61 20.20 -11.36 -5.44
CA SER A 61 21.59 -11.76 -5.73
C SER A 61 22.50 -10.54 -5.86
N ALA A 62 22.06 -9.49 -6.55
CA ALA A 62 22.78 -8.21 -6.63
C ALA A 62 22.92 -7.57 -5.25
N ALA A 63 21.84 -7.50 -4.47
CA ALA A 63 21.82 -6.98 -3.11
C ALA A 63 22.79 -7.71 -2.18
N SER A 64 22.84 -9.05 -2.26
CA SER A 64 23.81 -9.88 -1.53
C SER A 64 25.25 -9.58 -1.95
N LEU A 65 25.53 -9.53 -3.25
CA LEU A 65 26.86 -9.22 -3.79
C LEU A 65 27.34 -7.82 -3.40
N ILE A 66 26.45 -6.83 -3.47
CA ILE A 66 26.71 -5.44 -3.08
C ILE A 66 26.94 -5.34 -1.57
N THR A 67 26.18 -6.07 -0.76
CA THR A 67 26.37 -6.14 0.70
C THR A 67 27.71 -6.78 1.08
N GLN A 68 28.10 -7.88 0.43
CA GLN A 68 29.43 -8.48 0.60
C GLN A 68 30.55 -7.55 0.12
N SER A 69 30.33 -6.80 -0.97
CA SER A 69 31.29 -5.82 -1.47
C SER A 69 31.52 -4.69 -0.47
N TRP A 70 30.46 -4.24 0.19
CA TRP A 70 30.53 -3.26 1.28
C TRP A 70 31.28 -3.80 2.51
N GLN A 71 30.96 -5.03 2.95
CA GLN A 71 31.67 -5.69 4.07
C GLN A 71 33.17 -5.83 3.81
N ASN A 72 33.57 -6.09 2.56
CA ASN A 72 34.96 -6.23 2.14
C ASN A 72 35.64 -4.89 1.79
N ASN A 73 35.03 -3.74 2.13
CA ASN A 73 35.55 -2.40 1.87
C ASN A 73 35.91 -2.11 0.39
N LEU A 74 35.20 -2.73 -0.57
CA LEU A 74 35.45 -2.49 -1.99
C LEU A 74 34.98 -1.07 -2.40
N PRO A 75 35.77 -0.33 -3.20
CA PRO A 75 35.52 1.09 -3.47
C PRO A 75 34.22 1.36 -4.23
N LEU A 76 33.71 0.37 -4.97
CA LEU A 76 32.44 0.43 -5.69
C LEU A 76 31.21 0.53 -4.76
N ALA A 77 31.33 0.06 -3.52
CA ALA A 77 30.20 -0.04 -2.58
C ALA A 77 30.11 1.14 -1.58
N TYR A 78 30.98 2.15 -1.70
CA TYR A 78 31.12 3.20 -0.68
C TYR A 78 30.84 4.64 -1.21
N PRO A 79 30.09 5.47 -0.46
CA PRO A 79 29.24 5.14 0.68
C PRO A 79 27.97 4.36 0.28
N ALA A 80 27.38 3.66 1.25
CA ALA A 80 26.16 2.86 1.10
C ALA A 80 24.97 3.65 0.51
N SER A 81 24.88 4.95 0.83
CA SER A 81 23.84 5.86 0.33
C SER A 81 23.80 5.96 -1.20
N LYS A 82 24.92 5.75 -1.91
CA LYS A 82 24.96 5.73 -3.39
C LYS A 82 24.12 4.61 -4.00
N ILE A 83 24.17 3.40 -3.41
CA ILE A 83 23.42 2.26 -3.93
C ILE A 83 21.93 2.42 -3.64
N LEU A 84 21.58 2.85 -2.41
CA LEU A 84 20.20 3.15 -2.05
C LEU A 84 19.62 4.29 -2.92
N LEU A 85 20.43 5.28 -3.29
CA LEU A 85 20.05 6.32 -4.25
C LEU A 85 19.69 5.72 -5.62
N ILE A 86 20.56 4.86 -6.20
CA ILE A 86 20.32 4.21 -7.50
C ILE A 86 19.04 3.35 -7.47
N GLU A 87 18.86 2.53 -6.44
CA GLU A 87 17.65 1.71 -6.29
C GLU A 87 16.39 2.57 -6.10
N THR A 88 16.48 3.66 -5.34
CA THR A 88 15.39 4.62 -5.17
C THR A 88 15.02 5.32 -6.48
N ILE A 89 16.00 5.61 -7.36
CA ILE A 89 15.72 6.11 -8.73
C ILE A 89 14.88 5.10 -9.50
N LEU A 90 15.19 3.80 -9.44
CA LEU A 90 14.43 2.75 -10.12
C LEU A 90 12.97 2.67 -9.61
N VAL A 91 12.77 2.71 -8.29
CA VAL A 91 11.40 2.69 -7.71
C VAL A 91 10.65 4.00 -8.02
N PHE A 92 11.32 5.16 -8.00
CA PHE A 92 10.73 6.43 -8.40
C PHE A 92 10.31 6.46 -9.87
N LEU A 93 11.13 5.94 -10.78
CA LEU A 93 10.75 5.77 -12.19
C LEU A 93 9.55 4.84 -12.34
N ALA A 94 9.46 3.76 -11.55
CA ALA A 94 8.28 2.89 -11.52
C ALA A 94 7.03 3.66 -11.06
N TRP A 95 7.11 4.50 -10.03
CA TRP A 95 6.01 5.39 -9.61
C TRP A 95 5.60 6.40 -10.68
N CYS A 96 6.55 7.00 -11.40
CA CYS A 96 6.27 7.91 -12.51
C CYS A 96 5.54 7.21 -13.66
N ILE A 97 6.02 6.02 -14.08
CA ILE A 97 5.36 5.18 -15.10
C ILE A 97 3.97 4.77 -14.62
N PHE A 98 3.82 4.40 -13.34
CA PHE A 98 2.54 4.02 -12.75
C PHE A 98 1.55 5.19 -12.78
N THR A 99 1.96 6.39 -12.35
CA THR A 99 1.17 7.64 -12.43
C THR A 99 0.71 7.93 -13.86
N ALA A 100 1.59 7.75 -14.85
CA ALA A 100 1.28 8.01 -16.26
C ALA A 100 0.37 6.96 -16.93
N LYS A 101 0.26 5.74 -16.37
CA LYS A 101 -0.47 4.62 -16.97
C LYS A 101 -1.80 4.28 -16.27
N MET A 102 -1.97 4.63 -15.00
CA MET A 102 -3.18 4.27 -14.24
C MET A 102 -4.33 5.23 -14.48
N ARG A 103 -5.53 4.69 -14.73
CA ARG A 103 -6.76 5.47 -14.98
C ARG A 103 -7.67 5.62 -13.74
N ALA A 104 -7.61 4.67 -12.81
CA ALA A 104 -8.42 4.73 -11.59
C ALA A 104 -7.96 5.88 -10.68
N GLY A 105 -8.91 6.70 -10.20
CA GLY A 105 -8.62 7.89 -9.38
C GLY A 105 -7.82 7.58 -8.11
N TRP A 106 -8.21 6.54 -7.37
CA TRP A 106 -7.50 6.08 -6.17
C TRP A 106 -6.06 5.65 -6.45
N LEU A 107 -5.82 4.93 -7.55
CA LEU A 107 -4.46 4.55 -7.94
C LEU A 107 -3.62 5.75 -8.35
N ARG A 108 -4.19 6.69 -9.11
CA ARG A 108 -3.49 7.91 -9.51
C ARG A 108 -3.13 8.77 -8.29
N LEU A 109 -4.03 8.90 -7.31
CA LEU A 109 -3.76 9.62 -6.07
C LEU A 109 -2.65 8.94 -5.25
N GLY A 110 -2.71 7.61 -5.08
CA GLY A 110 -1.63 6.85 -4.44
C GLY A 110 -0.30 6.96 -5.19
N ALA A 111 -0.33 7.03 -6.51
CA ALA A 111 0.84 7.23 -7.35
C ALA A 111 1.46 8.62 -7.20
N ILE A 112 0.65 9.67 -7.06
CA ILE A 112 1.12 11.03 -6.77
C ILE A 112 1.84 11.07 -5.41
N PHE A 113 1.28 10.46 -4.37
CA PHE A 113 1.95 10.31 -3.07
C PHE A 113 3.24 9.49 -3.17
N GLY A 114 3.26 8.43 -4.00
CA GLY A 114 4.46 7.62 -4.26
C GLY A 114 5.56 8.38 -5.02
N CYS A 115 5.19 9.24 -5.97
CA CYS A 115 6.13 10.16 -6.62
C CYS A 115 6.70 11.17 -5.61
N ALA A 116 5.87 11.76 -4.75
CA ALA A 116 6.32 12.68 -3.71
C ALA A 116 7.27 11.99 -2.70
N TRP A 117 6.95 10.77 -2.28
CA TRP A 117 7.83 9.90 -1.49
C TRP A 117 9.18 9.70 -2.17
N GLY A 118 9.16 9.39 -3.47
CA GLY A 118 10.38 9.18 -4.25
C GLY A 118 11.24 10.44 -4.32
N THR A 119 10.65 11.61 -4.61
CA THR A 119 11.38 12.89 -4.64
C THR A 119 12.07 13.19 -3.30
N LEU A 120 11.37 13.04 -2.17
CA LEU A 120 11.99 13.28 -0.85
C LEU A 120 13.02 12.21 -0.47
N SER A 121 12.79 10.94 -0.84
CA SER A 121 13.76 9.86 -0.61
C SER A 121 15.05 10.06 -1.43
N LEU A 122 14.92 10.48 -2.69
CA LEU A 122 16.04 10.86 -3.55
C LEU A 122 16.82 12.04 -2.98
N LEU A 123 16.13 13.07 -2.47
CA LEU A 123 16.76 14.21 -1.81
C LEU A 123 17.54 13.76 -0.56
N ASN A 124 16.92 12.92 0.30
CA ASN A 124 17.55 12.39 1.50
C ASN A 124 18.84 11.59 1.17
N PHE A 125 18.76 10.60 0.29
CA PHE A 125 19.93 9.80 -0.09
C PHE A 125 20.99 10.61 -0.85
N SER A 126 20.60 11.63 -1.62
CA SER A 126 21.55 12.54 -2.26
C SER A 126 22.32 13.37 -1.23
N LEU A 127 21.63 13.97 -0.26
CA LEU A 127 22.26 14.75 0.81
C LEU A 127 23.21 13.89 1.64
N GLN A 128 22.79 12.68 2.04
CA GLN A 128 23.66 11.71 2.74
C GLN A 128 24.84 11.21 1.89
N THR A 129 24.80 11.37 0.56
CA THR A 129 25.89 10.97 -0.35
C THR A 129 26.90 12.09 -0.59
N PHE A 130 26.44 13.34 -0.68
CA PHE A 130 27.25 14.47 -1.13
C PHE A 130 27.65 15.45 -0.03
N VAL A 131 26.98 15.44 1.13
CA VAL A 131 27.25 16.36 2.23
C VAL A 131 27.76 15.56 3.44
N PRO A 132 29.04 15.65 3.81
CA PRO A 132 29.66 14.76 4.80
C PRO A 132 29.21 14.99 6.26
N HIS A 133 28.53 16.10 6.55
CA HIS A 133 27.98 16.41 7.87
C HIS A 133 26.59 17.03 7.73
N LEU A 134 25.55 16.19 7.76
CA LEU A 134 24.16 16.62 7.82
C LEU A 134 23.73 16.82 9.28
N ASP A 135 22.91 17.85 9.52
CA ASP A 135 22.28 18.11 10.82
C ASP A 135 21.30 16.99 11.21
N SER A 136 21.28 16.59 12.48
CA SER A 136 20.45 15.50 13.00
C SER A 136 18.96 15.80 12.83
N ALA A 137 18.56 17.05 13.06
CA ALA A 137 17.19 17.50 12.85
C ALA A 137 16.77 17.33 11.38
N LEU A 138 17.62 17.76 10.45
CA LEU A 138 17.37 17.65 9.02
C LEU A 138 17.27 16.18 8.56
N ILE A 139 18.10 15.27 9.09
CA ILE A 139 17.98 13.83 8.84
C ILE A 139 16.63 13.29 9.35
N SER A 140 16.19 13.69 10.55
CA SER A 140 14.90 13.27 11.11
C SER A 140 13.73 13.70 10.20
N TYR A 141 13.67 14.97 9.79
CA TYR A 141 12.65 15.45 8.83
C TYR A 141 12.69 14.71 7.47
N LEU A 142 13.89 14.49 6.93
CA LEU A 142 14.08 13.82 5.63
C LEU A 142 13.83 12.30 5.65
N THR A 143 13.73 11.68 6.83
CA THR A 143 13.33 10.26 6.98
C THR A 143 11.84 10.13 7.30
N THR A 144 11.29 11.00 8.13
CA THR A 144 9.87 11.00 8.53
C THR A 144 8.93 11.44 7.40
N MET A 145 9.26 12.48 6.63
CA MET A 145 8.38 12.95 5.56
C MET A 145 8.14 11.90 4.46
N PRO A 146 9.15 11.13 3.99
CA PRO A 146 8.91 9.95 3.17
C PRO A 146 7.97 8.93 3.82
N ALA A 147 8.15 8.57 5.09
CA ALA A 147 7.29 7.57 5.75
C ALA A 147 5.80 7.98 5.75
N ILE A 148 5.51 9.26 6.00
CA ILE A 148 4.16 9.83 5.93
C ILE A 148 3.59 9.78 4.50
N LEU A 149 4.38 10.17 3.48
CA LEU A 149 3.95 10.13 2.08
C LEU A 149 3.71 8.70 1.59
N LEU A 150 4.52 7.74 2.05
CA LEU A 150 4.37 6.33 1.73
C LEU A 150 3.08 5.76 2.37
N LEU A 151 2.75 6.16 3.60
CA LEU A 151 1.45 5.86 4.22
C LEU A 151 0.28 6.48 3.44
N GLY A 152 0.41 7.73 2.96
CA GLY A 152 -0.55 8.38 2.05
C GLY A 152 -0.75 7.61 0.74
N SER A 153 0.33 7.05 0.20
CA SER A 153 0.27 6.15 -0.96
C SER A 153 -0.46 4.83 -0.63
N TYR A 154 -0.08 4.17 0.47
CA TYR A 154 -0.69 2.91 0.90
C TYR A 154 -2.17 3.02 1.24
N THR A 155 -2.61 4.10 1.88
CA THR A 155 -4.05 4.34 2.13
C THR A 155 -4.84 4.41 0.83
N CYS A 156 -4.33 5.12 -0.17
CA CYS A 156 -4.95 5.18 -1.49
C CYS A 156 -4.94 3.82 -2.23
N LEU A 157 -3.80 3.12 -2.23
CA LEU A 157 -3.66 1.81 -2.88
C LEU A 157 -4.48 0.71 -2.20
N SER A 158 -4.57 0.71 -0.87
CA SER A 158 -5.34 -0.28 -0.09
C SER A 158 -6.84 0.02 -0.06
N ALA A 159 -7.27 1.23 -0.39
CA ALA A 159 -8.68 1.53 -0.68
C ALA A 159 -9.08 0.92 -2.03
N HIS A 160 -8.19 0.96 -3.03
CA HIS A 160 -8.47 0.50 -4.39
C HIS A 160 -8.86 -0.98 -4.47
N ARG A 161 -10.01 -1.25 -5.10
CA ARG A 161 -10.67 -2.57 -5.18
C ARG A 161 -11.03 -3.24 -3.84
N THR A 162 -10.99 -2.54 -2.70
CA THR A 162 -11.58 -3.07 -1.46
C THR A 162 -13.00 -2.55 -1.31
N ALA A 163 -13.95 -3.46 -1.11
CA ALA A 163 -15.30 -3.06 -0.69
C ALA A 163 -15.23 -2.60 0.77
N LEU A 164 -15.39 -1.29 0.99
CA LEU A 164 -15.34 -0.67 2.32
C LEU A 164 -16.50 -1.17 3.19
N ARG A 165 -16.28 -2.27 3.91
CA ARG A 165 -17.16 -2.72 4.99
C ARG A 165 -17.04 -1.77 6.17
N ARG A 166 -18.08 -1.71 7.01
CA ARG A 166 -18.11 -0.85 8.22
C ARG A 166 -16.85 -1.01 9.08
N TRP A 167 -16.41 -2.26 9.29
CA TRP A 167 -15.16 -2.60 9.97
C TRP A 167 -13.90 -1.98 9.35
N ASP A 168 -13.72 -2.04 8.03
CA ASP A 168 -12.58 -1.39 7.35
C ASP A 168 -12.60 0.13 7.56
N SER A 169 -13.79 0.75 7.47
CA SER A 169 -13.95 2.19 7.67
C SER A 169 -13.55 2.62 9.09
N TYR A 170 -14.02 1.90 10.12
CA TYR A 170 -13.60 2.15 11.50
C TYR A 170 -12.10 1.92 11.70
N CYS A 171 -11.51 0.86 11.15
CA CYS A 171 -10.07 0.64 11.22
C CYS A 171 -9.28 1.78 10.59
N ILE A 172 -9.64 2.23 9.38
CA ILE A 172 -8.96 3.34 8.68
C ILE A 172 -9.10 4.66 9.46
N ALA A 173 -10.26 4.93 10.06
CA ALA A 173 -10.50 6.16 10.81
C ALA A 173 -9.85 6.19 12.21
N LEU A 174 -9.81 5.04 12.90
CA LEU A 174 -9.27 4.94 14.26
C LEU A 174 -7.75 4.78 14.30
N LEU A 175 -7.13 4.14 13.30
CA LEU A 175 -5.67 3.99 13.21
C LEU A 175 -4.89 5.31 13.40
N PRO A 176 -5.16 6.39 12.62
CA PRO A 176 -4.42 7.63 12.75
C PRO A 176 -4.68 8.33 14.09
N LEU A 177 -5.91 8.27 14.63
CA LEU A 177 -6.23 8.81 15.96
C LEU A 177 -5.45 8.08 17.06
N LEU A 178 -5.39 6.74 17.00
CA LEU A 178 -4.63 5.93 17.94
C LEU A 178 -3.12 6.23 17.85
N ALA A 179 -2.56 6.39 16.64
CA ALA A 179 -1.17 6.77 16.47
C ALA A 179 -0.85 8.16 17.04
N ILE A 180 -1.72 9.16 16.81
CA ILE A 180 -1.58 10.49 17.41
C ILE A 180 -1.60 10.41 18.94
N LEU A 181 -2.52 9.62 19.52
CA LEU A 181 -2.59 9.41 20.97
C LEU A 181 -1.35 8.70 21.53
N ILE A 182 -0.79 7.73 20.80
CA ILE A 182 0.45 7.03 21.20
C ILE A 182 1.65 8.00 21.17
N VAL A 183 1.84 8.76 20.09
CA VAL A 183 2.95 9.73 19.98
C VAL A 183 2.81 10.82 21.04
N LEU A 184 1.59 11.33 21.28
CA LEU A 184 1.33 12.31 22.34
C LEU A 184 1.59 11.73 23.74
N GLY A 185 1.19 10.48 23.98
CA GLY A 185 1.47 9.77 25.24
C GLY A 185 2.96 9.59 25.49
N ILE A 186 3.72 9.15 24.48
CA ILE A 186 5.19 9.03 24.53
C ILE A 186 5.83 10.39 24.82
N TYR A 187 5.39 11.45 24.14
CA TYR A 187 5.90 12.81 24.36
C TYR A 187 5.65 13.31 25.80
N LEU A 188 4.44 13.10 26.34
CA LEU A 188 4.09 13.51 27.70
C LEU A 188 4.83 12.69 28.77
N LEU A 189 5.04 11.40 28.54
CA LEU A 189 5.77 10.50 29.43
C LEU A 189 7.30 10.65 29.34
N SER A 190 7.82 11.21 28.26
CA SER A 190 9.26 11.42 28.08
C SER A 190 9.78 12.49 29.05
N PRO A 191 10.96 12.28 29.67
CA PRO A 191 11.59 13.27 30.56
C PRO A 191 11.93 14.54 29.79
N ALA A 192 11.96 15.69 30.48
CA ALA A 192 12.11 17.00 29.85
C ALA A 192 13.33 17.10 28.92
N ASP A 193 14.46 16.51 29.33
CA ASP A 193 15.72 16.52 28.59
C ASP A 193 15.69 15.69 27.29
N ALA A 194 14.70 14.78 27.15
CA ALA A 194 14.49 13.96 25.95
C ALA A 194 13.41 14.52 25.01
N ARG A 195 12.78 15.67 25.34
CA ARG A 195 11.72 16.30 24.53
C ARG A 195 12.31 17.16 23.40
N SER A 196 13.19 16.60 22.57
CA SER A 196 13.66 17.26 21.35
C SER A 196 12.63 17.16 20.22
N SER A 197 12.62 18.14 19.32
CA SER A 197 11.84 18.08 18.07
C SER A 197 12.24 16.88 17.22
N GLU A 198 13.54 16.56 17.19
CA GLU A 198 14.11 15.43 16.45
C GLU A 198 13.51 14.09 16.90
N ALA A 199 13.37 13.88 18.22
CA ALA A 199 12.77 12.68 18.78
C ALA A 199 11.29 12.57 18.39
N ILE A 200 10.53 13.66 18.46
CA ILE A 200 9.12 13.68 18.04
C ILE A 200 8.99 13.30 16.56
N GLU A 201 9.79 13.89 15.69
CA GLU A 201 9.80 13.54 14.26
C GLU A 201 10.13 12.05 14.03
N SER A 202 11.11 11.50 14.75
CA SER A 202 11.45 10.07 14.68
C SER A 202 10.28 9.18 15.12
N TRP A 203 9.59 9.53 16.21
CA TRP A 203 8.38 8.83 16.66
C TRP A 203 7.23 8.92 15.64
N ILE A 204 7.07 10.04 14.94
CA ILE A 204 6.09 10.19 13.86
C ILE A 204 6.44 9.28 12.67
N GLY A 205 7.72 9.18 12.30
CA GLY A 205 8.19 8.26 11.25
C GLY A 205 7.95 6.80 11.61
N LEU A 206 8.26 6.40 12.84
CA LEU A 206 7.96 5.08 13.39
C LEU A 206 6.45 4.79 13.37
N ALA A 207 5.64 5.74 13.82
CA ALA A 207 4.18 5.65 13.80
C ALA A 207 3.66 5.46 12.37
N ALA A 208 4.11 6.26 11.39
CA ALA A 208 3.71 6.15 10.00
C ALA A 208 4.04 4.76 9.39
N ASN A 209 5.23 4.23 9.67
CA ASN A 209 5.63 2.88 9.23
C ASN A 209 4.78 1.78 9.90
N SER A 210 4.50 1.89 11.19
CA SER A 210 3.63 0.93 11.92
C SER A 210 2.17 0.96 11.46
N LEU A 211 1.66 2.14 11.11
CA LEU A 211 0.37 2.31 10.44
C LEU A 211 0.37 1.68 9.05
N GLY A 212 1.49 1.76 8.30
CA GLY A 212 1.66 1.09 7.02
C GLY A 212 1.53 -0.43 7.11
N VAL A 213 2.22 -1.05 8.07
CA VAL A 213 2.08 -2.49 8.37
C VAL A 213 0.63 -2.82 8.73
N SER A 214 0.06 -2.08 9.68
CA SER A 214 -1.29 -2.30 10.19
C SER A 214 -2.35 -2.19 9.10
N LEU A 215 -2.22 -1.20 8.20
CA LEU A 215 -3.15 -0.99 7.09
C LEU A 215 -3.20 -2.18 6.12
N TRP A 216 -2.05 -2.78 5.80
CA TRP A 216 -1.99 -3.93 4.89
C TRP A 216 -2.30 -5.27 5.56
N TRP A 217 -1.90 -5.46 6.82
CA TRP A 217 -2.01 -6.76 7.49
C TRP A 217 -3.22 -6.89 8.42
N LEU A 218 -3.66 -5.82 9.09
CA LEU A 218 -4.81 -5.86 10.01
C LEU A 218 -6.15 -5.85 9.26
N ARG A 219 -6.20 -5.35 8.02
CA ARG A 219 -7.43 -5.24 7.20
C ARG A 219 -7.74 -6.55 6.46
N PRO A 220 -8.76 -7.35 6.86
CA PRO A 220 -9.03 -8.64 6.23
C PRO A 220 -9.48 -8.52 4.76
N SER A 221 -10.01 -7.35 4.37
CA SER A 221 -10.44 -7.06 3.00
C SER A 221 -9.26 -6.91 2.03
N CYS A 222 -8.10 -6.43 2.49
CA CYS A 222 -6.89 -6.35 1.68
C CYS A 222 -6.38 -7.76 1.32
N TRP A 223 -6.33 -8.66 2.30
CA TRP A 223 -6.00 -10.08 2.09
C TRP A 223 -6.95 -10.79 1.13
N LYS A 224 -8.25 -10.50 1.20
CA LYS A 224 -9.25 -11.12 0.31
C LYS A 224 -9.20 -10.58 -1.12
N ALA A 225 -9.03 -9.26 -1.29
CA ALA A 225 -9.04 -8.64 -2.61
C ALA A 225 -7.68 -8.77 -3.34
N GLN A 226 -6.57 -8.59 -2.63
CA GLN A 226 -5.23 -8.50 -3.20
C GLN A 226 -4.16 -9.08 -2.25
N PRO A 227 -4.13 -10.40 -2.00
CA PRO A 227 -3.23 -11.00 -1.00
C PRO A 227 -1.75 -10.74 -1.31
N GLY A 228 -1.31 -10.92 -2.56
CA GLY A 228 0.09 -10.68 -2.93
C GLY A 228 0.54 -9.22 -2.77
N VAL A 229 -0.35 -8.26 -3.01
CA VAL A 229 -0.07 -6.83 -2.82
C VAL A 229 0.04 -6.50 -1.33
N SER A 230 -0.86 -7.07 -0.51
CA SER A 230 -0.88 -6.91 0.95
C SER A 230 0.37 -7.52 1.62
N VAL A 231 0.85 -8.66 1.13
CA VAL A 231 2.13 -9.25 1.56
C VAL A 231 3.29 -8.33 1.20
N LEU A 232 3.41 -7.91 -0.06
CA LEU A 232 4.57 -7.15 -0.55
C LEU A 232 4.68 -5.77 0.12
N PHE A 233 3.61 -4.97 0.13
CA PHE A 233 3.66 -3.64 0.76
C PHE A 233 3.70 -3.72 2.29
N GLY A 234 2.99 -4.68 2.91
CA GLY A 234 3.09 -4.88 4.36
C GLY A 234 4.50 -5.32 4.79
N PHE A 235 5.19 -6.15 4.00
CA PHE A 235 6.58 -6.53 4.26
C PHE A 235 7.55 -5.36 4.02
N ALA A 236 7.35 -4.54 2.99
CA ALA A 236 8.11 -3.30 2.80
C ALA A 236 7.94 -2.33 3.99
N SER A 237 6.69 -2.14 4.48
CA SER A 237 6.40 -1.38 5.69
C SER A 237 7.08 -1.97 6.94
N LEU A 238 7.08 -3.30 7.07
CA LEU A 238 7.70 -3.97 8.21
C LEU A 238 9.21 -3.76 8.21
N LEU A 239 9.87 -3.95 7.06
CA LEU A 239 11.31 -3.70 6.95
C LEU A 239 11.65 -2.23 7.24
N ALA A 240 10.88 -1.28 6.72
CA ALA A 240 11.04 0.14 7.04
C ALA A 240 10.85 0.43 8.54
N LEU A 241 9.86 -0.22 9.19
CA LEU A 241 9.64 -0.12 10.63
C LEU A 241 10.82 -0.67 11.43
N LEU A 242 11.33 -1.86 11.10
CA LEU A 242 12.49 -2.45 11.78
C LEU A 242 13.75 -1.58 11.64
N LEU A 243 13.96 -0.98 10.46
CA LEU A 243 15.04 -0.03 10.20
C LEU A 243 14.88 1.31 10.93
N SER A 244 13.66 1.66 11.33
CA SER A 244 13.37 2.87 12.10
C SER A 244 13.63 2.70 13.61
N ILE A 245 13.85 1.47 14.09
CA ILE A 245 14.14 1.21 15.51
C ILE A 245 15.67 1.24 15.71
N PRO A 246 16.22 2.21 16.47
CA PRO A 246 17.66 2.30 16.69
C PRO A 246 18.19 1.04 17.40
N ASN A 247 19.39 0.61 17.01
CA ASN A 247 20.08 -0.59 17.51
C ASN A 247 19.38 -1.94 17.28
N PHE A 248 18.20 -2.00 16.64
CA PHE A 248 17.52 -3.27 16.34
C PHE A 248 18.23 -4.06 15.24
N ILE A 249 18.87 -3.37 14.29
CA ILE A 249 19.63 -3.95 13.18
C ILE A 249 21.06 -3.41 13.21
N SER A 250 22.04 -4.31 13.14
CA SER A 250 23.47 -3.97 13.17
C SER A 250 24.23 -4.62 12.00
N GLY A 251 25.38 -4.05 11.64
CA GLY A 251 26.27 -4.59 10.60
C GLY A 251 25.63 -4.57 9.21
N SER A 252 25.95 -5.58 8.38
CA SER A 252 25.50 -5.69 6.98
C SER A 252 23.99 -5.65 6.78
N SER A 253 23.21 -6.09 7.77
CA SER A 253 21.75 -6.09 7.71
C SER A 253 21.15 -4.69 7.56
N ILE A 254 21.81 -3.64 8.05
CA ILE A 254 21.35 -2.25 7.90
C ILE A 254 21.39 -1.79 6.43
N PHE A 255 22.21 -2.44 5.60
CA PHE A 255 22.41 -2.11 4.20
C PHE A 255 21.61 -3.05 3.27
N PHE A 256 21.48 -4.33 3.62
CA PHE A 256 20.71 -5.29 2.85
C PHE A 256 19.19 -5.09 2.98
N LEU A 257 18.66 -4.86 4.19
CA LEU A 257 17.21 -4.79 4.42
C LEU A 257 16.49 -3.63 3.71
N PRO A 258 17.07 -2.41 3.57
CA PRO A 258 16.48 -1.36 2.74
C PRO A 258 16.33 -1.78 1.26
N GLN A 259 17.30 -2.52 0.72
CA GLN A 259 17.27 -3.00 -0.67
C GLN A 259 16.14 -4.02 -0.88
N VAL A 260 15.91 -4.89 0.12
CA VAL A 260 14.76 -5.81 0.13
C VAL A 260 13.44 -5.04 0.25
N ALA A 261 13.38 -3.98 1.06
CA ALA A 261 12.18 -3.14 1.16
C ALA A 261 11.84 -2.44 -0.18
N LEU A 262 12.85 -1.87 -0.86
CA LEU A 262 12.70 -1.27 -2.19
C LEU A 262 12.26 -2.29 -3.25
N LEU A 263 12.80 -3.52 -3.21
CA LEU A 263 12.34 -4.61 -4.06
C LEU A 263 10.87 -4.95 -3.80
N CYS A 264 10.44 -5.05 -2.54
CA CYS A 264 9.06 -5.33 -2.19
C CYS A 264 8.10 -4.22 -2.67
N LEU A 265 8.50 -2.94 -2.59
CA LEU A 265 7.76 -1.83 -3.20
C LEU A 265 7.62 -2.01 -4.72
N LEU A 266 8.73 -2.26 -5.42
CA LEU A 266 8.77 -2.39 -6.88
C LEU A 266 7.90 -3.56 -7.38
N LEU A 267 8.02 -4.71 -6.72
CA LEU A 267 7.20 -5.90 -7.01
C LEU A 267 5.72 -5.66 -6.71
N GLY A 268 5.40 -4.91 -5.65
CA GLY A 268 4.04 -4.48 -5.33
C GLY A 268 3.43 -3.60 -6.43
N LEU A 269 4.18 -2.62 -6.94
CA LEU A 269 3.79 -1.77 -8.05
C LEU A 269 3.53 -2.56 -9.33
N PHE A 270 4.45 -3.46 -9.71
CA PHE A 270 4.25 -4.35 -10.87
C PHE A 270 3.02 -5.23 -10.71
N ARG A 271 2.73 -5.70 -9.49
CA ARG A 271 1.55 -6.53 -9.23
C ARG A 271 0.24 -5.77 -9.39
N ILE A 272 0.14 -4.53 -8.90
CA ILE A 272 -1.05 -3.69 -9.13
C ILE A 272 -1.16 -3.34 -10.62
N GLY A 273 -0.05 -2.91 -11.25
CA GLY A 273 -0.04 -2.51 -12.66
C GLY A 273 -0.50 -3.62 -13.62
N GLN A 274 -0.06 -4.86 -13.38
CA GLN A 274 -0.54 -6.03 -14.12
C GLN A 274 -2.06 -6.23 -13.98
N GLY A 275 -2.61 -6.01 -12.78
CA GLY A 275 -4.04 -6.14 -12.51
C GLY A 275 -4.91 -5.11 -13.24
N GLU A 276 -4.39 -3.90 -13.45
CA GLU A 276 -5.08 -2.81 -14.16
C GLU A 276 -4.94 -2.96 -15.69
N TRP A 277 -3.74 -3.23 -16.19
CA TRP A 277 -3.50 -3.36 -17.64
C TRP A 277 -4.23 -4.54 -18.28
N ARG A 278 -4.66 -5.53 -17.48
CA ARG A 278 -5.51 -6.63 -17.95
C ARG A 278 -6.99 -6.30 -17.98
N GLN A 279 -7.46 -5.36 -17.15
CA GLN A 279 -8.84 -4.84 -17.19
C GLN A 279 -9.03 -3.77 -18.27
N ALA A 280 -7.96 -3.04 -18.60
CA ALA A 280 -7.98 -2.01 -19.64
C ALA A 280 -7.88 -2.55 -21.08
N ARG A 281 -7.79 -3.89 -21.26
CA ARG A 281 -7.89 -4.54 -22.57
C ARG A 281 -9.35 -4.93 -22.80
N PRO A 282 -9.99 -4.48 -23.90
CA PRO A 282 -11.32 -4.95 -24.28
C PRO A 282 -11.31 -6.43 -24.69
#